data_AF-M4WR99-F1
#
_entry.id   AF-M4WR99-F1
#
_cell.length_a   1.000
_cell.length_b   1.000
_cell.length_c   1.000
_cell.angle_alpha   90.00
_cell.angle_beta   90.00
_cell.angle_gamma   90.00
#
_symmetry.space_group_name_H-M   'P 1'
#
loop_
_entity.id
_entity.type
_entity.pdbx_description
1 polymer ?
#
loop_
_entity_poly.entity_id
_entity_poly.type
_entity_poly.pdbx_seq_one_letter_code
_entity_poly.pdbx_strand_id
1 'polypeptide(L)'
;ATVLAQSIVREGVKFVAAGMNPMDLKRGIDKAVVGLIEELKKISKPCTTTNEIAQVGSISANSDADIGQIIATAMDKVGKEGVITVEDGKSLQNELEVVEGMQFDRGYLSPYFINNPDKQIAILDNPFVLLHDKKISNIRDLLPLLEQVAKAGRPLLIIAEDVDGEALATLVVNNIRGILKTVAVKAPGS
;
A
#
# COMPACT_ATOMS: atom_id res chain seq x y z
N ALA A 1 2.28 -13.21 -12.59
CA ALA A 1 0.90 -13.72 -12.82
C ALA A 1 0.45 -13.63 -14.28
N THR A 2 0.75 -12.54 -14.98
CA THR A 2 0.31 -12.27 -16.37
C THR A 2 0.69 -13.35 -17.39
N VAL A 3 1.93 -13.83 -17.38
CA VAL A 3 2.40 -14.89 -18.32
C VAL A 3 1.69 -16.23 -18.10
N LEU A 4 1.48 -16.62 -16.84
CA LEU A 4 0.75 -17.85 -16.50
C LEU A 4 -0.72 -17.75 -16.89
N ALA A 5 -1.37 -16.62 -16.58
CA ALA A 5 -2.75 -16.36 -16.96
C ALA A 5 -2.93 -16.43 -18.49
N GLN A 6 -2.05 -15.78 -19.25
CA GLN A 6 -2.06 -15.83 -20.70
C GLN A 6 -1.95 -17.27 -21.23
N SER A 7 -1.03 -18.06 -20.67
CA SER A 7 -0.80 -19.44 -21.10
C SER A 7 -2.00 -20.34 -20.79
N ILE A 8 -2.56 -20.24 -19.59
CA ILE A 8 -3.74 -21.01 -19.16
C ILE A 8 -4.96 -20.66 -20.04
N VAL A 9 -5.20 -19.37 -20.29
CA VAL A 9 -6.31 -18.93 -21.13
C VAL A 9 -6.12 -19.40 -22.57
N ARG A 10 -4.92 -19.23 -23.13
CA ARG A 10 -4.63 -19.64 -24.52
C ARG A 10 -4.87 -21.13 -24.73
N GLU A 11 -4.38 -21.99 -23.84
CA GLU A 11 -4.60 -23.43 -23.95
C GLU A 11 -6.05 -23.81 -23.63
N GLY A 12 -6.67 -23.18 -22.63
CA GLY A 12 -8.08 -23.40 -22.30
C GLY A 12 -9.02 -23.14 -23.47
N VAL A 13 -8.81 -22.06 -24.23
CA VAL A 13 -9.63 -21.71 -25.41
C VAL A 13 -9.53 -22.78 -26.50
N LYS A 14 -8.35 -23.38 -26.73
CA LYS A 14 -8.19 -24.47 -27.72
C LYS A 14 -8.99 -25.71 -27.34
N PHE A 15 -8.96 -26.10 -26.07
CA PHE A 15 -9.67 -27.27 -25.59
C PHE A 15 -11.19 -27.08 -25.60
N VAL A 16 -11.67 -25.87 -25.31
CA VAL A 16 -13.08 -25.52 -25.46
C VAL A 16 -13.50 -25.56 -26.94
N ALA A 17 -12.69 -25.01 -27.85
CA ALA A 17 -12.95 -25.08 -29.29
C ALA A 17 -12.98 -26.51 -29.84
N ALA A 18 -12.25 -27.43 -29.19
CA ALA A 18 -12.27 -28.87 -29.47
C ALA A 18 -13.48 -29.61 -28.86
N GLY A 19 -14.42 -28.89 -28.24
CA GLY A 19 -15.68 -29.44 -27.72
C GLY A 19 -15.65 -29.89 -26.25
N MET A 20 -14.57 -29.64 -25.51
CA MET A 20 -14.56 -29.93 -24.06
C MET A 20 -15.42 -28.94 -23.28
N ASN A 21 -16.03 -29.45 -22.19
CA ASN A 21 -16.83 -28.64 -21.29
C ASN A 21 -15.94 -27.62 -20.52
N PRO A 22 -16.18 -26.30 -20.65
CA PRO A 22 -15.40 -25.28 -19.95
C PRO A 22 -15.41 -25.41 -18.43
N MET A 23 -16.51 -25.89 -17.85
CA MET A 23 -16.64 -26.06 -16.40
C MET A 23 -15.78 -27.21 -15.89
N ASP A 24 -15.66 -28.29 -16.66
CA ASP A 24 -14.80 -29.42 -16.30
C ASP A 24 -13.31 -29.06 -16.44
N LEU A 25 -12.95 -28.28 -17.48
CA LEU A 25 -11.61 -27.73 -17.64
C LEU A 25 -11.24 -26.83 -16.45
N LYS A 26 -12.12 -25.90 -16.06
CA LYS A 26 -11.92 -25.07 -14.87
C LYS A 26 -11.70 -25.92 -13.62
N ARG A 27 -12.57 -26.90 -13.38
CA ARG A 27 -12.45 -27.81 -12.22
C ARG A 27 -11.13 -28.58 -12.23
N GLY A 28 -10.67 -29.05 -13.39
CA GLY A 28 -9.38 -29.72 -13.54
C GLY A 28 -8.21 -28.81 -13.20
N ILE A 29 -8.23 -27.58 -13.73
CA ILE A 29 -7.21 -26.54 -13.44
C ILE A 29 -7.21 -26.21 -11.95
N ASP A 30 -8.38 -25.96 -11.35
CA ASP A 30 -8.48 -25.63 -9.92
C ASP A 30 -7.91 -26.77 -9.05
N LYS A 31 -8.21 -28.04 -9.37
CA LYS A 31 -7.62 -29.21 -8.67
C LYS A 31 -6.11 -29.29 -8.83
N ALA A 32 -5.60 -29.06 -10.04
CA ALA A 32 -4.16 -29.07 -10.30
C ALA A 32 -3.43 -27.96 -9.54
N VAL A 33 -4.03 -26.76 -9.49
CA VAL A 33 -3.49 -25.62 -8.73
C VAL A 33 -3.43 -25.92 -7.24
N VAL A 34 -4.47 -26.54 -6.67
CA VAL A 34 -4.48 -26.95 -5.25
C VAL A 34 -3.33 -27.92 -4.97
N GLY A 35 -3.19 -28.99 -5.76
CA GLY A 35 -2.10 -29.95 -5.58
C GLY A 35 -0.72 -29.31 -5.76
N LEU A 36 -0.57 -28.39 -6.71
CA LEU A 36 0.68 -27.66 -6.94
C LEU A 36 1.05 -26.76 -5.74
N ILE A 37 0.08 -26.07 -5.15
CA ILE A 37 0.29 -25.23 -3.96
C ILE A 37 0.76 -26.10 -2.78
N GLU A 38 0.18 -27.29 -2.59
CA GLU A 38 0.60 -28.22 -1.54
C GLU A 38 2.05 -28.68 -1.72
N GLU A 39 2.44 -29.06 -2.94
CA GLU A 39 3.82 -29.45 -3.24
C GLU A 39 4.79 -28.26 -3.11
N LEU A 40 4.41 -27.06 -3.58
CA LEU A 40 5.20 -25.85 -3.40
C LEU A 40 5.49 -25.54 -1.93
N LYS A 41 4.49 -25.75 -1.05
CA LYS A 41 4.69 -25.60 0.40
C LYS A 41 5.68 -26.63 0.97
N LYS A 42 5.68 -27.87 0.47
CA LYS A 42 6.61 -28.93 0.92
C LYS A 42 8.07 -28.65 0.53
N ILE A 43 8.29 -28.07 -0.66
CA ILE A 43 9.64 -27.74 -1.14
C ILE A 43 10.12 -26.35 -0.68
N SER A 44 9.22 -25.53 -0.15
CA SER A 44 9.54 -24.20 0.36
C SER A 44 10.53 -24.27 1.52
N LYS A 45 11.50 -23.35 1.52
CA LYS A 45 12.48 -23.20 2.60
C LYS A 45 12.33 -21.83 3.24
N PRO A 46 12.12 -21.75 4.56
CA PRO A 46 12.09 -20.47 5.26
C PRO A 46 13.43 -19.74 5.11
N CYS A 47 13.39 -18.45 4.78
CA CYS A 47 14.56 -17.60 4.85
C CYS A 47 14.79 -17.20 6.32
N THR A 48 15.88 -17.68 6.90
CA THR A 48 16.19 -17.52 8.33
C THR A 48 17.40 -16.64 8.58
N THR A 49 18.30 -16.53 7.60
CA THR A 49 19.54 -15.77 7.72
C THR A 49 19.47 -14.44 6.97
N THR A 50 20.18 -13.43 7.47
CA THR A 50 20.33 -12.13 6.82
C THR A 50 20.90 -12.26 5.40
N ASN A 51 21.78 -13.25 5.17
CA ASN A 51 22.35 -13.54 3.84
C ASN A 51 21.30 -14.04 2.85
N GLU A 52 20.40 -14.94 3.27
CA GLU A 52 19.30 -15.41 2.41
C GLU A 52 18.34 -14.25 2.06
N ILE A 53 18.06 -13.37 3.03
CA ILE A 53 17.24 -12.17 2.81
C ILE A 53 17.92 -11.24 1.80
N ALA A 54 19.22 -10.97 1.96
CA ALA A 54 19.99 -10.15 1.02
C ALA A 54 19.99 -10.74 -0.39
N GLN A 55 20.14 -12.06 -0.51
CA GLN A 55 20.12 -12.75 -1.79
C GLN A 55 18.76 -12.63 -2.50
N VAL A 56 17.65 -12.82 -1.78
CA VAL A 56 16.30 -12.65 -2.32
C VAL A 56 16.05 -11.19 -2.73
N GLY A 57 16.48 -10.24 -1.88
CA GLY A 57 16.40 -8.81 -2.17
C GLY A 57 17.18 -8.43 -3.44
N SER A 58 18.40 -8.93 -3.59
CA SER A 58 19.25 -8.67 -4.76
C SER A 58 18.66 -9.23 -6.05
N ILE A 59 18.18 -10.48 -6.04
CA ILE A 59 17.54 -11.08 -7.22
C ILE A 59 16.30 -10.28 -7.64
N SER A 60 15.52 -9.81 -6.66
CA SER A 60 14.32 -9.00 -6.91
C SER A 60 14.67 -7.60 -7.43
N ALA A 61 15.81 -7.06 -7.01
CA ALA A 61 16.37 -5.78 -7.44
C ALA A 61 17.25 -5.90 -8.71
N ASN A 62 16.93 -6.84 -9.61
CA ASN A 62 17.65 -7.04 -10.88
C ASN A 62 19.16 -7.34 -10.69
N SER A 63 19.49 -8.16 -9.69
CA SER A 63 20.86 -8.55 -9.31
C SER A 63 21.72 -7.42 -8.73
N ASP A 64 21.09 -6.39 -8.16
CA ASP A 64 21.77 -5.34 -7.41
C ASP A 64 22.10 -5.84 -5.98
N ALA A 65 23.40 -6.05 -5.70
CA ALA A 65 23.84 -6.55 -4.40
C ALA A 65 23.71 -5.52 -3.29
N ASP A 66 23.89 -4.23 -3.61
CA ASP A 66 23.87 -3.14 -2.63
C ASP A 66 22.44 -2.92 -2.12
N ILE A 67 21.44 -2.97 -3.01
CA ILE A 67 20.02 -2.91 -2.62
C ILE A 67 19.64 -4.11 -1.74
N GLY A 68 20.05 -5.33 -2.12
CA GLY A 68 19.80 -6.53 -1.32
C GLY A 68 20.37 -6.42 0.09
N GLN A 69 21.61 -5.91 0.21
CA GLN A 69 22.27 -5.74 1.49
C GLN A 69 21.58 -4.69 2.37
N ILE A 70 21.12 -3.58 1.79
CA ILE A 70 20.39 -2.52 2.52
C ILE A 70 19.05 -3.05 3.04
N ILE A 71 18.30 -3.79 2.22
CA ILE A 71 17.02 -4.40 2.65
C ILE A 71 17.26 -5.35 3.82
N ALA A 72 18.28 -6.21 3.74
CA ALA A 72 18.58 -7.15 4.82
C ALA A 72 18.99 -6.43 6.11
N THR A 73 19.77 -5.35 6.00
CA THR A 73 20.18 -4.51 7.14
C THR A 73 18.98 -3.76 7.74
N ALA A 74 18.06 -3.27 6.91
CA ALA A 74 16.83 -2.64 7.36
C ALA A 74 15.97 -3.62 8.17
N MET A 75 15.71 -4.81 7.62
CA MET A 75 14.93 -5.86 8.28
C MET A 75 15.54 -6.32 9.62
N ASP A 76 16.87 -6.34 9.73
CA ASP A 76 17.55 -6.65 10.98
C ASP A 76 17.33 -5.58 12.05
N LYS A 77 17.35 -4.30 11.67
CA LYS A 77 17.11 -3.16 12.58
C LYS A 77 15.65 -3.01 13.02
N VAL A 78 14.69 -3.14 12.10
CA VAL A 78 13.26 -2.94 12.41
C VAL A 78 12.55 -4.22 12.84
N GLY A 79 13.20 -5.39 12.68
CA GLY A 79 12.60 -6.70 12.88
C GLY A 79 11.74 -7.16 11.70
N LYS A 80 11.35 -8.45 11.69
CA LYS A 80 10.60 -9.07 10.58
C LYS A 80 9.21 -8.46 10.33
N GLU A 81 8.62 -7.85 11.36
CA GLU A 81 7.31 -7.19 11.28
C GLU A 81 7.43 -5.66 11.30
N GLY A 82 8.66 -5.14 11.21
CA GLY A 82 8.91 -3.71 11.11
C GLY A 82 8.49 -3.16 9.74
N VAL A 83 8.10 -1.89 9.73
CA VAL A 83 7.71 -1.19 8.50
C VAL A 83 8.96 -0.62 7.84
N ILE A 84 9.12 -0.91 6.55
CA ILE A 84 10.19 -0.36 5.71
C ILE A 84 9.54 0.53 4.64
N THR A 85 9.91 1.81 4.64
CA THR A 85 9.51 2.77 3.61
C THR A 85 10.72 3.15 2.75
N VAL A 86 10.45 3.59 1.51
CA VAL A 86 11.48 4.04 0.57
C VAL A 86 11.12 5.45 0.12
N GLU A 87 12.06 6.37 0.29
CA GLU A 87 11.93 7.78 -0.10
C GLU A 87 13.05 8.19 -1.06
N ASP A 88 12.79 9.20 -1.89
CA ASP A 88 13.77 9.71 -2.84
C ASP A 88 14.84 10.53 -2.11
N GLY A 89 16.05 9.99 -2.02
CA GLY A 89 17.20 10.65 -1.41
C GLY A 89 17.75 11.82 -2.26
N LYS A 90 18.37 12.80 -1.60
CA LYS A 90 19.11 13.89 -2.28
C LYS A 90 20.57 13.52 -2.58
N SER A 91 21.05 12.42 -2.01
CA SER A 91 22.41 11.90 -2.13
C SER A 91 22.55 10.96 -3.33
N LEU A 92 23.79 10.77 -3.80
CA LEU A 92 24.13 9.71 -4.76
C LEU A 92 24.22 8.32 -4.09
N GLN A 93 24.30 8.28 -2.76
CA GLN A 93 24.41 7.06 -1.99
C GLN A 93 23.06 6.69 -1.37
N ASN A 94 22.80 5.38 -1.27
CA ASN A 94 21.65 4.86 -0.55
C ASN A 94 21.87 5.03 0.95
N GLU A 95 20.87 5.54 1.66
CA GLU A 95 20.92 5.78 3.10
C GLU A 95 19.86 4.94 3.81
N LEU A 96 20.18 4.46 5.01
CA LEU A 96 19.26 3.72 5.87
C LEU A 96 19.07 4.49 7.17
N GLU A 97 17.90 5.12 7.31
CA GLU A 97 17.48 5.79 8.53
C GLU A 97 16.41 4.96 9.24
N VAL A 98 16.55 4.81 10.56
CA VAL A 98 15.52 4.20 11.40
C VAL A 98 14.86 5.32 12.17
N VAL A 99 13.59 5.58 11.86
CA VAL A 99 12.78 6.60 12.52
C VAL A 99 11.74 5.94 13.41
N GLU A 100 11.46 6.54 14.56
CA GLU A 100 10.31 6.16 15.37
C GLU A 100 9.04 6.63 14.64
N GLY A 101 8.14 5.69 14.35
CA GLY A 101 6.92 5.93 13.60
C GLY A 101 5.86 4.89 13.90
N MET A 102 4.70 5.05 13.27
CA MET A 102 3.56 4.15 13.43
C MET A 102 2.88 3.94 12.08
N GLN A 103 2.53 2.69 11.79
CA GLN A 103 1.63 2.33 10.71
C GLN A 103 0.41 1.65 11.31
N PHE A 104 -0.76 1.89 10.72
CA PHE A 104 -2.01 1.22 11.08
C PHE A 104 -2.82 0.90 9.82
N ASP A 105 -3.66 -0.13 9.90
CA ASP A 105 -4.39 -0.68 8.76
C ASP A 105 -5.66 0.12 8.40
N ARG A 106 -5.49 1.42 8.14
CA ARG A 106 -6.56 2.30 7.65
C ARG A 106 -6.08 3.14 6.49
N GLY A 107 -6.80 3.02 5.37
CA GLY A 107 -6.57 3.84 4.19
C GLY A 107 -7.34 5.17 4.22
N TYR A 108 -7.09 6.00 3.22
CA TYR A 108 -7.84 7.22 2.97
C TYR A 108 -9.32 6.93 2.68
N LEU A 109 -10.20 7.81 3.14
CA LEU A 109 -11.66 7.65 2.97
C LEU A 109 -12.14 7.96 1.55
N SER A 110 -11.32 8.63 0.74
CA SER A 110 -11.62 8.96 -0.65
C SER A 110 -10.40 8.88 -1.55
N PRO A 111 -10.49 8.27 -2.75
CA PRO A 111 -9.37 8.22 -3.69
C PRO A 111 -8.98 9.61 -4.22
N TYR A 112 -9.84 10.62 -4.06
CA TYR A 112 -9.53 12.01 -4.42
C TYR A 112 -8.48 12.66 -3.50
N PHE A 113 -8.04 11.95 -2.46
CA PHE A 113 -6.89 12.37 -1.64
C PHE A 113 -5.54 11.94 -2.22
N ILE A 114 -5.52 11.07 -3.24
CA ILE A 114 -4.30 10.62 -3.91
C ILE A 114 -3.64 11.81 -4.61
N ASN A 115 -2.34 12.01 -4.34
CA ASN A 115 -1.51 13.00 -5.02
C ASN A 115 -0.30 12.39 -5.74
N ASN A 116 -0.10 11.07 -5.61
CA ASN A 116 0.77 10.27 -6.47
C ASN A 116 -0.08 9.17 -7.15
N PRO A 117 -0.60 9.43 -8.37
CA PRO A 117 -1.48 8.51 -9.07
C PRO A 117 -0.84 7.17 -9.42
N ASP A 118 0.46 7.17 -9.75
CA ASP A 118 1.18 5.96 -10.17
C ASP A 118 1.31 4.95 -9.03
N LYS A 119 1.61 5.44 -7.83
CA LYS A 119 1.72 4.63 -6.61
C LYS A 119 0.38 4.47 -5.87
N GLN A 120 -0.67 5.20 -6.29
CA GLN A 120 -1.96 5.30 -5.59
C GLN A 120 -1.83 5.67 -4.10
N ILE A 121 -0.96 6.64 -3.79
CA ILE A 121 -0.69 7.10 -2.42
C ILE A 121 -0.98 8.59 -2.24
N ALA A 122 -1.28 8.96 -0.99
CA ALA A 122 -1.40 10.34 -0.55
C ALA A 122 -0.20 10.70 0.34
N ILE A 123 0.72 11.51 -0.19
CA ILE A 123 1.95 11.94 0.48
C ILE A 123 1.71 13.31 1.11
N LEU A 124 1.90 13.42 2.43
CA LEU A 124 1.77 14.69 3.14
C LEU A 124 3.13 15.07 3.74
N ASP A 125 3.71 16.18 3.26
CA ASP A 125 4.95 16.72 3.80
C ASP A 125 4.65 17.63 5.00
N ASN A 126 5.29 17.36 6.14
CA ASN A 126 5.16 18.09 7.41
C ASN A 126 3.70 18.48 7.75
N PRO A 127 2.74 17.54 7.77
CA PRO A 127 1.34 17.87 7.99
C PRO A 127 1.05 18.27 9.43
N PHE A 128 -0.06 18.99 9.62
CA PHE A 128 -0.78 18.96 10.90
C PHE A 128 -1.54 17.64 11.03
N VAL A 129 -1.70 17.15 12.26
CA VAL A 129 -2.48 15.94 12.54
C VAL A 129 -3.62 16.30 13.49
N LEU A 130 -4.85 16.18 13.01
CA LEU A 130 -6.06 16.28 13.82
C LEU A 130 -6.47 14.89 14.29
N LEU A 131 -6.54 14.70 15.60
CA LEU A 131 -7.11 13.51 16.24
C LEU A 131 -8.49 13.85 16.79
N HIS A 132 -9.50 13.07 16.42
CA HIS A 132 -10.86 13.25 16.89
C HIS A 132 -11.49 11.90 17.25
N ASP A 133 -12.11 11.80 18.43
CA ASP A 133 -12.64 10.55 18.98
C ASP A 133 -14.08 10.24 18.55
N LYS A 134 -14.67 11.09 17.71
CA LYS A 134 -16.05 10.97 17.21
C LYS A 134 -16.11 11.07 15.70
N LYS A 135 -17.28 10.73 15.17
CA LYS A 135 -17.64 10.93 13.78
C LYS A 135 -17.76 12.42 13.41
N ILE A 136 -17.20 12.78 12.26
CA ILE A 136 -17.30 14.12 11.66
C ILE A 136 -18.18 14.05 10.41
N SER A 137 -19.44 14.49 10.55
CA SER A 137 -20.39 14.57 9.43
C SER A 137 -20.64 16.01 8.95
N ASN A 138 -20.36 17.00 9.80
CA ASN A 138 -20.61 18.42 9.53
C ASN A 138 -19.30 19.20 9.40
N ILE A 139 -19.15 19.94 8.30
CA ILE A 139 -17.94 20.75 8.06
C ILE A 139 -17.81 21.94 9.00
N ARG A 140 -18.93 22.43 9.57
CA ARG A 140 -18.94 23.61 10.46
C ARG A 140 -18.08 23.41 11.70
N ASP A 141 -18.00 22.17 12.19
CA ASP A 141 -17.19 21.82 13.36
C ASP A 141 -15.67 21.93 13.06
N LEU A 142 -15.30 21.87 11.77
CA LEU A 142 -13.92 21.97 11.30
C LEU A 142 -13.54 23.36 10.78
N LEU A 143 -14.50 24.23 10.43
CA LEU A 143 -14.22 25.52 9.77
C LEU A 143 -13.11 26.35 10.44
N PRO A 144 -13.14 26.61 11.77
CA PRO A 144 -12.11 27.42 12.41
C PRO A 144 -10.71 26.82 12.32
N LEU A 145 -10.61 25.49 12.29
CA LEU A 145 -9.36 24.76 12.14
C LEU A 145 -8.88 24.80 10.69
N LEU A 146 -9.77 24.55 9.73
CA LEU A 146 -9.41 24.54 8.31
C LEU A 146 -8.90 25.90 7.84
N GLU A 147 -9.47 27.00 8.35
CA GLU A 147 -8.98 28.35 8.08
C GLU A 147 -7.54 28.57 8.55
N GLN A 148 -7.20 28.07 9.74
CA GLN A 148 -5.84 28.16 10.28
C GLN A 148 -4.85 27.32 9.49
N VAL A 149 -5.25 26.10 9.12
CA VAL A 149 -4.43 25.20 8.28
C VAL A 149 -4.19 25.82 6.90
N ALA A 150 -5.23 26.34 6.26
CA ALA A 150 -5.12 27.01 4.96
C ALA A 150 -4.17 28.22 5.04
N LYS A 151 -4.29 29.04 6.09
CA LYS A 151 -3.41 30.19 6.33
C LYS A 151 -1.94 29.79 6.56
N ALA A 152 -1.71 28.66 7.22
CA ALA A 152 -0.37 28.12 7.44
C ALA A 152 0.24 27.49 6.18
N GLY A 153 -0.55 27.21 5.14
CA GLY A 153 -0.09 26.59 3.90
C GLY A 153 0.45 25.17 4.06
N ARG A 154 0.17 24.52 5.19
CA ARG A 154 0.62 23.15 5.51
C ARG A 154 -0.51 22.15 5.29
N PRO A 155 -0.22 20.90 4.87
CA PRO A 155 -1.25 19.88 4.74
C PRO A 155 -1.85 19.46 6.09
N LEU A 156 -3.00 18.78 6.06
CA LEU A 156 -3.68 18.26 7.24
C LEU A 156 -4.05 16.78 7.08
N LEU A 157 -3.64 15.95 8.03
CA LEU A 157 -4.13 14.60 8.24
C LEU A 157 -5.23 14.61 9.30
N ILE A 158 -6.41 14.08 8.98
CA ILE A 158 -7.52 13.92 9.91
C ILE A 158 -7.67 12.43 10.25
N ILE A 159 -7.56 12.10 11.54
CA ILE A 159 -7.83 10.76 12.08
C ILE A 159 -9.05 10.86 12.99
N ALA A 160 -10.16 10.27 12.58
CA ALA A 160 -11.43 10.32 13.30
C ALA A 160 -12.14 8.96 13.33
N GLU A 161 -13.14 8.76 14.20
CA GLU A 161 -13.97 7.54 14.18
C GLU A 161 -14.54 7.28 12.77
N ASP A 162 -15.08 8.33 12.14
CA ASP A 162 -15.45 8.35 10.72
C ASP A 162 -15.48 9.80 10.22
N VAL A 163 -15.29 10.01 8.91
CA VAL A 163 -15.51 11.29 8.25
C VAL A 163 -16.40 11.04 7.03
N ASP A 164 -17.62 11.56 7.05
CA ASP A 164 -18.62 11.25 6.03
C ASP A 164 -19.50 12.45 5.66
N GLY A 165 -20.51 12.18 4.83
CA GLY A 165 -21.54 13.14 4.48
C GLY A 165 -20.99 14.42 3.86
N GLU A 166 -21.49 15.56 4.36
CA GLU A 166 -21.10 16.88 3.89
C GLU A 166 -19.63 17.16 4.17
N ALA A 167 -19.13 16.80 5.36
CA ALA A 167 -17.74 17.04 5.73
C ALA A 167 -16.75 16.39 4.74
N LEU A 168 -16.94 15.10 4.42
CA LEU A 168 -16.08 14.41 3.46
C LEU A 168 -16.17 15.03 2.07
N ALA A 169 -17.38 15.35 1.60
CA ALA A 169 -17.57 15.97 0.29
C ALA A 169 -16.85 17.32 0.18
N THR A 170 -16.95 18.17 1.22
CA THR A 170 -16.27 19.46 1.24
C THR A 170 -14.74 19.31 1.26
N LEU A 171 -14.20 18.38 2.06
CA LEU A 171 -12.76 18.11 2.08
C LEU A 171 -12.25 17.66 0.71
N VAL A 172 -12.97 16.75 0.05
CA VAL A 172 -12.63 16.26 -1.30
C VAL A 172 -12.62 17.39 -2.32
N VAL A 173 -13.66 18.22 -2.36
CA VAL A 173 -13.76 19.34 -3.31
C VAL A 173 -12.63 20.36 -3.09
N ASN A 174 -12.28 20.67 -1.84
CA ASN A 174 -11.17 21.57 -1.54
C ASN A 174 -9.81 20.98 -1.92
N ASN A 175 -9.62 19.67 -1.74
CA ASN A 175 -8.40 18.98 -2.13
C ASN A 175 -8.21 18.97 -3.66
N ILE A 176 -9.26 18.66 -4.43
CA ILE A 176 -9.23 18.70 -5.91
C ILE A 176 -8.91 20.10 -6.42
N ARG A 177 -9.45 21.14 -5.76
CA ARG A 177 -9.19 22.55 -6.12
C ARG A 177 -7.82 23.05 -5.66
N GLY A 178 -7.06 22.26 -4.90
CA GLY A 178 -5.76 22.65 -4.36
C GLY A 178 -5.82 23.75 -3.29
N ILE A 179 -7.01 24.07 -2.78
CA ILE A 179 -7.21 25.11 -1.74
C ILE A 179 -6.69 24.61 -0.40
N LEU A 180 -6.92 23.32 -0.12
CA LEU A 180 -6.55 22.69 1.13
C LEU A 180 -6.05 21.28 0.84
N LYS A 181 -4.80 20.99 1.21
CA LYS A 181 -4.21 19.65 1.05
C LYS A 181 -4.58 18.80 2.26
N THR A 182 -5.56 17.92 2.12
CA THR A 182 -6.05 17.09 3.25
C THR A 182 -6.15 15.64 2.92
N VAL A 183 -5.94 14.79 3.92
CA VAL A 183 -6.27 13.36 3.89
C VAL A 183 -7.08 13.04 5.14
N ALA A 184 -8.21 12.36 4.97
CA ALA A 184 -8.99 11.83 6.09
C ALA A 184 -8.92 10.31 6.12
N VAL A 185 -8.66 9.75 7.30
CA VAL A 185 -8.58 8.31 7.59
C VAL A 185 -9.43 7.98 8.81
N LYS A 186 -9.90 6.74 8.89
CA LYS A 186 -10.55 6.22 10.11
C LYS A 186 -9.52 5.96 11.20
N ALA A 187 -9.95 6.10 12.45
CA ALA A 187 -9.16 5.74 13.61
C ALA A 187 -8.82 4.23 13.59
N PRO A 188 -7.61 3.84 14.01
CA PRO A 188 -7.30 2.43 14.23
C PRO A 188 -8.12 1.88 15.40
N GLY A 189 -8.71 0.70 15.24
CA GLY A 189 -9.50 0.03 16.28
C GLY A 189 -10.98 0.40 16.35
N SER A 190 -11.48 1.27 15.47
CA SER A 190 -12.92 1.59 15.31
C SER A 190 -13.74 0.49 14.62
#